data_AF-A0A9Q4KWF1-F1
#
_entry.id   AF-A0A9Q4KWF1-F1
#
_cell.length_a   1.000
_cell.length_b   1.000
_cell.length_c   1.000
_cell.angle_alpha   90.00
_cell.angle_beta   90.00
_cell.angle_gamma   90.00
#
_symmetry.space_group_name_H-M   'P 1'
#
loop_
_entity.id
_entity.type
_entity.pdbx_description
1 polymer ?
#
loop_
_entity_poly.entity_id
_entity_poly.type
_entity_poly.pdbx_seq_one_letter_code
_entity_poly.pdbx_strand_id
1 'polypeptide(L)' 'MDLSTLEKYDLQKMYKIYDSWPEIARESYESNQEPIDFGHIDDIVFAGMGGSGAIGDIFSSIYQKQIFMLM' A
#
# COMPACT_ATOMS: atom_id res chain seq x y z
N MET A 1 5.37 -26.41 -2.34
CA MET A 1 6.60 -25.83 -2.89
C MET A 1 7.60 -25.81 -1.75
N ASP A 2 8.75 -26.45 -1.90
CA ASP A 2 9.78 -26.42 -0.86
C ASP A 2 10.69 -25.20 -1.02
N LEU A 3 11.45 -24.90 0.04
CA LEU A 3 12.36 -23.75 0.05
C LEU A 3 13.42 -23.85 -1.06
N SER A 4 13.94 -25.05 -1.34
CA SER A 4 14.91 -25.27 -2.42
C SER A 4 14.37 -24.91 -3.81
N THR A 5 13.09 -25.16 -4.04
CA THR A 5 12.41 -24.79 -5.30
C THR A 5 12.25 -23.28 -5.38
N LEU A 6 11.87 -22.61 -4.30
CA LEU A 6 11.79 -21.15 -4.25
C LEU A 6 13.17 -20.52 -4.48
N GLU A 7 14.20 -20.99 -3.79
CA GLU A 7 15.57 -20.45 -3.95
C GLU A 7 16.14 -20.67 -5.36
N LYS A 8 15.70 -21.73 -6.06
CA LYS A 8 16.09 -22.00 -7.45
C LYS A 8 15.45 -21.04 -8.45
N TYR A 9 14.17 -20.69 -8.28
CA TYR A 9 13.40 -19.94 -9.28
C TYR A 9 13.17 -18.47 -8.91
N ASP A 10 12.94 -18.17 -7.63
CA ASP A 10 12.86 -16.82 -7.10
C ASP A 10 14.26 -16.31 -6.73
N LEU A 11 15.05 -16.04 -7.77
CA LEU A 11 16.43 -15.56 -7.62
C LEU A 11 16.54 -14.24 -6.85
N GLN A 12 15.47 -13.43 -6.90
CA GLN A 12 15.38 -12.15 -6.18
C GLN A 12 14.84 -12.31 -4.75
N LYS A 13 14.44 -13.53 -4.37
CA LYS A 13 13.93 -13.87 -3.04
C LYS A 13 12.75 -13.00 -2.63
N MET A 14 11.84 -12.70 -3.56
CA MET A 14 10.58 -11.99 -3.27
C MET A 14 9.81 -12.64 -2.12
N TYR A 15 9.82 -13.97 -1.99
CA TYR A 15 9.14 -14.67 -0.88
C TYR A 15 9.56 -14.14 0.49
N LYS A 16 10.83 -13.73 0.65
CA LYS A 16 11.32 -13.17 1.92
C LYS A 16 10.69 -11.81 2.24
N ILE A 17 10.40 -11.01 1.21
CA ILE A 17 9.70 -9.73 1.38
C ILE A 17 8.26 -9.97 1.83
N TYR A 18 7.59 -10.98 1.26
CA TYR A 18 6.25 -11.38 1.71
C TYR A 18 6.27 -11.94 3.13
N ASP A 19 7.28 -12.73 3.51
CA ASP A 19 7.44 -13.23 4.88
C ASP A 19 7.65 -12.08 5.88
N SER A 20 8.43 -11.05 5.51
CA SER A 20 8.67 -9.85 6.32
C SER A 20 7.57 -8.79 6.21
N TRP A 21 6.51 -9.01 5.42
CA TRP A 21 5.48 -7.98 5.21
C TRP A 21 4.81 -7.51 6.50
N PRO A 22 4.48 -8.36 7.49
CA PRO A 22 3.92 -7.90 8.76
C PRO A 22 4.85 -6.96 9.54
N GLU A 23 6.17 -7.19 9.46
CA GLU A 23 7.18 -6.33 10.08
C GLU A 23 7.27 -4.99 9.36
N ILE A 24 7.41 -5.01 8.03
CA ILE A 24 7.44 -3.80 7.18
C ILE A 24 6.18 -2.94 7.41
N ALA A 25 5.00 -3.58 7.51
CA ALA A 25 3.75 -2.89 7.77
C ALA A 25 3.73 -2.22 9.15
N ARG A 26 4.22 -2.92 10.19
CA ARG A 26 4.31 -2.35 11.55
C ARG A 26 5.29 -1.20 11.60
N GLU A 27 6.49 -1.37 11.05
CA GLU A 27 7.51 -0.32 10.98
C GLU A 27 7.00 0.90 10.23
N SER A 28 6.29 0.72 9.12
CA SER A 28 5.69 1.82 8.37
C SER A 28 4.61 2.54 9.17
N TYR A 29 3.77 1.79 9.91
CA TYR A 29 2.72 2.38 10.74
C TYR A 29 3.26 3.13 11.96
N GLU A 30 4.29 2.58 12.61
CA GLU A 30 4.94 3.15 13.79
C GLU A 30 6.00 4.20 13.44
N SER A 31 6.31 4.37 12.15
CA SER A 31 7.27 5.39 11.71
C SER A 31 6.79 6.79 12.08
N ASN A 32 7.71 7.62 12.56
CA ASN A 32 7.42 9.02 12.85
C ASN A 32 7.14 9.74 11.53
N GLN A 33 5.86 9.98 11.26
CA GLN A 33 5.40 10.81 10.16
C GLN A 33 5.07 12.19 10.72
N GLU A 34 5.66 13.23 10.14
CA GLU A 34 5.31 14.61 10.50
C GLU A 34 3.87 14.87 10.04
N PRO A 35 2.95 15.30 10.94
CA PRO A 35 1.61 15.66 10.55
C PRO A 35 1.68 16.82 9.55
N ILE A 36 1.03 16.64 8.40
CA ILE A 36 0.85 17.73 7.45
C ILE A 36 -0.53 18.31 7.69
N ASP A 37 -0.59 19.58 8.11
CA ASP A 37 -1.82 20.34 8.16
C ASP A 37 -2.12 20.87 6.76
N PHE A 38 -2.96 20.13 6.04
CA PHE A 38 -3.55 20.65 4.81
C PHE A 38 -4.72 21.54 5.20
N GLY A 39 -4.78 22.75 4.63
CA GLY A 39 -5.95 23.62 4.74
C GLY A 39 -7.17 23.02 4.02
N HIS A 40 -7.97 23.87 3.37
CA HIS A 40 -9.06 23.35 2.55
C HIS A 40 -8.51 22.57 1.33
N ILE A 41 -8.94 21.32 1.16
CA ILE A 41 -8.67 20.51 -0.02
C ILE A 41 -9.98 20.30 -0.77
N ASP A 42 -10.05 20.79 -2.00
CA ASP A 42 -11.19 20.58 -2.90
C ASP A 42 -11.10 19.23 -3.61
N ASP A 43 -9.91 18.85 -4.07
CA ASP A 43 -9.68 17.66 -4.90
C ASP A 43 -8.39 16.93 -4.50
N ILE A 44 -8.43 15.59 -4.57
CA ILE A 44 -7.27 14.71 -4.38
C ILE A 44 -7.06 13.89 -5.66
N VAL A 45 -5.86 13.97 -6.24
CA VAL A 45 -5.49 13.20 -7.43
C VAL A 45 -4.43 12.16 -7.06
N PHE A 46 -4.73 10.88 -7.29
CA PHE A 46 -3.77 9.79 -7.17
C PHE A 46 -3.11 9.52 -8.53
N ALA A 47 -1.77 9.50 -8.57
CA ALA A 47 -1.01 9.19 -9.79
C ALA A 47 -0.09 7.98 -9.55
N GLY A 48 -0.16 6.98 -10.42
CA GLY A 48 0.64 5.77 -10.33
C GLY A 48 0.39 4.83 -11.52
N MET A 49 1.28 3.87 -11.75
CA MET A 49 1.15 2.86 -12.80
C MET A 49 1.50 1.48 -12.26
N GLY A 50 0.87 0.43 -12.79
CA GLY A 50 1.04 -0.92 -12.28
C GLY A 50 0.55 -1.05 -10.83
N GLY A 51 1.36 -1.63 -9.95
CA GLY A 51 0.97 -1.88 -8.55
C GLY A 51 0.61 -0.61 -7.77
N SER A 52 1.33 0.49 -7.99
CA SER A 52 1.01 1.77 -7.33
C SER A 52 -0.30 2.39 -7.85
N GLY A 53 -0.62 2.19 -9.13
CA GLY A 53 -1.91 2.58 -9.71
C GLY A 53 -3.06 1.80 -9.08
N ALA A 54 -2.91 0.49 -8.92
CA ALA A 54 -3.91 -0.37 -8.29
C ALA A 54 -4.20 0.04 -6.83
N ILE A 55 -3.18 0.48 -6.08
CA ILE A 55 -3.37 1.05 -4.74
C ILE A 55 -4.21 2.34 -4.79
N GLY A 56 -3.95 3.21 -5.76
CA GLY A 56 -4.76 4.41 -6.01
C GLY A 56 -6.23 4.10 -6.31
N ASP A 57 -6.50 3.05 -7.11
CA ASP A 57 -7.86 2.59 -7.40
C ASP A 57 -8.59 2.11 -6.13
N ILE A 58 -7.89 1.42 -5.22
CA ILE A 58 -8.45 0.99 -3.94
C ILE A 58 -8.81 2.22 -3.09
N PHE A 59 -7.89 3.16 -2.91
CA PHE A 59 -8.16 4.36 -2.11
C PHE A 59 -9.29 5.20 -2.68
N SER A 60 -9.30 5.46 -3.99
CA SER A 60 -10.38 6.22 -4.63
C SER A 60 -11.75 5.58 -4.39
N SER A 61 -11.84 4.25 -4.43
CA SER A 61 -13.08 3.52 -4.13
C SER A 61 -13.57 3.67 -2.67
N ILE A 62 -12.65 3.78 -1.72
CA ILE A 62 -12.97 3.96 -0.29
C ILE A 62 -13.49 5.37 -0.04
N TYR A 63 -12.83 6.39 -0.59
CA TYR A 63 -13.24 7.79 -0.44
C TYR A 63 -14.62 8.06 -1.08
N GLN A 64 -14.88 7.50 -2.26
CA GLN A 64 -16.21 7.61 -2.90
C GLN A 64 -17.31 6.95 -2.07
N LYS A 65 -17.02 5.81 -1.43
CA LYS A 65 -18.00 5.10 -0.58
C LYS A 65 -18.26 5.80 0.75
N GLN A 66 -17.27 6.44 1.38
CA GLN A 66 -17.50 7.24 2.58
C GLN A 66 -18.48 8.40 2.31
N ILE A 67 -18.36 9.05 1.16
CA ILE A 67 -19.31 10.09 0.71
C ILE A 67 -20.72 9.50 0.52
N PHE A 68 -20.84 8.32 -0.10
CA PHE A 68 -22.13 7.67 -0.31
C PHE A 68 -22.82 7.19 0.97
N MET A 69 -22.07 6.83 2.02
CA MET A 69 -22.64 6.34 3.29
C MET A 69 -23.04 7.47 4.26
N LEU A 70 -22.63 8.70 3.98
CA LEU A 70 -22.98 9.91 4.75
C LEU A 70 -24.18 10.68 4.17
N MET A 71 -24.70 10.27 3.01
CA MET A 71 -25.91 10.79 2.36
C MET A 71 -27.12 9.87 2.61
#